data_AF-A0A7L3B5Q4-F1
#
_entry.id   AF-A0A7L3B5Q4-F1
#
_cell.length_a   1.000
_cell.length_b   1.000
_cell.length_c   1.000
_cell.angle_alpha   90.00
_cell.angle_beta   90.00
_cell.angle_gamma   90.00
#
_symmetry.space_group_name_H-M   'P 1'
#
loop_
_entity.id
_entity.type
_entity.pdbx_description
1 polymer ?
#
loop_
_entity_poly.entity_id
_entity_poly.type
_entity_poly.pdbx_seq_one_letter_code
_entity_poly.pdbx_strand_id
1 'polypeptide(L)'
;QENYKMQTEALKKASKEREKKMLLDSELLRAKRELELLREKHQKLYNKVQKFSIFKKYLEDVVKISQFEDVQEVICCYKKLLSIRKDLLQSQQEHKEMSEQAKVLLDQYTAEKEAEILQYKNEMAQLQRSDQAQSDMVFWETRWANIQNMTAEKTRKLGTIKMAILSLFQ
;
A
#
# COMPACT_ATOMS: atom_id res chain seq x y z
N GLN A 1 -65.61 -73.37 -32.67
CA GLN A 1 -65.39 -71.90 -32.73
C GLN A 1 -65.22 -71.28 -31.35
N GLU A 2 -65.98 -71.73 -30.33
CA GLU A 2 -65.84 -71.27 -28.93
C GLU A 2 -64.49 -71.59 -28.27
N ASN A 3 -63.96 -72.79 -28.46
CA ASN A 3 -62.67 -73.19 -27.85
C ASN A 3 -61.51 -72.27 -28.26
N TYR A 4 -61.45 -71.88 -29.55
CA TYR A 4 -60.47 -70.94 -30.07
C TYR A 4 -60.61 -69.53 -29.47
N LYS A 5 -61.85 -69.02 -29.30
CA LYS A 5 -62.09 -67.73 -28.64
C LYS A 5 -61.60 -67.74 -27.19
N MET A 6 -61.91 -68.79 -26.46
CA MET A 6 -61.53 -68.96 -25.05
C MET A 6 -60.00 -69.02 -24.87
N GLN A 7 -59.30 -69.73 -25.76
CA GLN A 7 -57.83 -69.76 -25.78
C GLN A 7 -57.23 -68.38 -26.09
N THR A 8 -57.82 -67.65 -27.03
CA THR A 8 -57.32 -66.31 -27.43
C THR A 8 -57.50 -65.28 -26.30
N GLU A 9 -58.60 -65.34 -25.55
CA GLU A 9 -58.84 -64.47 -24.39
C GLU A 9 -57.93 -64.81 -23.21
N ALA A 10 -57.72 -66.09 -22.93
CA ALA A 10 -56.77 -66.54 -21.91
C ALA A 10 -55.34 -66.06 -22.24
N LEU A 11 -54.91 -66.18 -23.50
CA LEU A 11 -53.63 -65.67 -23.99
C LEU A 11 -53.50 -64.15 -23.82
N LYS A 12 -54.54 -63.37 -24.18
CA LYS A 12 -54.54 -61.91 -24.00
C LYS A 12 -54.45 -61.50 -22.53
N LYS A 13 -55.16 -62.20 -21.64
CA LYS A 13 -55.11 -61.94 -20.20
C LYS A 13 -53.73 -62.24 -19.63
N ALA A 14 -53.15 -63.38 -20.00
CA ALA A 14 -51.79 -63.75 -19.61
C ALA A 14 -50.75 -62.73 -20.13
N SER A 15 -50.90 -62.20 -21.35
CA SER A 15 -50.02 -61.15 -21.89
C SER A 15 -50.08 -59.87 -21.06
N LYS A 16 -51.29 -59.37 -20.78
CA LYS A 16 -51.48 -58.14 -19.98
C LYS A 16 -50.94 -58.28 -18.56
N GLU A 17 -51.10 -59.46 -17.97
CA GLU A 17 -50.61 -59.75 -16.63
C GLU A 17 -49.07 -59.81 -16.61
N ARG A 18 -48.47 -60.34 -17.67
CA ARG A 18 -47.01 -60.33 -17.90
C ARG A 18 -46.47 -58.92 -18.07
N GLU A 19 -47.13 -58.08 -18.88
CA GLU A 19 -46.75 -56.67 -19.08
C GLU A 19 -46.84 -55.87 -17.78
N LYS A 20 -47.95 -56.01 -17.02
CA LYS A 20 -48.10 -55.39 -15.71
C LYS A 20 -46.99 -55.82 -14.75
N LYS A 21 -46.67 -57.11 -14.73
CA LYS A 21 -45.57 -57.63 -13.91
C LYS A 21 -44.23 -57.01 -14.31
N MET A 22 -43.93 -56.92 -15.61
CA MET A 22 -42.71 -56.28 -16.11
C MET A 22 -42.62 -54.80 -15.72
N LEU A 23 -43.73 -54.04 -15.80
CA LEU A 23 -43.78 -52.65 -15.34
C LEU A 23 -43.48 -52.56 -13.84
N LEU A 24 -44.17 -53.37 -13.02
CA LEU A 24 -43.97 -53.38 -11.57
C LEU A 24 -42.52 -53.75 -11.19
N ASP A 25 -41.95 -54.74 -11.87
CA ASP A 25 -40.55 -55.16 -11.68
C ASP A 25 -39.57 -54.03 -12.05
N SER A 26 -39.84 -53.26 -13.11
CA SER A 26 -39.03 -52.13 -13.52
C SER A 26 -39.09 -50.96 -12.51
N GLU A 27 -40.27 -50.69 -11.96
CA GLU A 27 -40.48 -49.66 -10.94
C GLU A 27 -39.82 -50.06 -9.63
N LEU A 28 -39.94 -51.33 -9.24
CA LEU A 28 -39.25 -51.89 -8.08
C LEU A 28 -37.73 -51.75 -8.24
N LEU A 29 -37.19 -51.99 -9.44
CA LEU A 29 -35.76 -51.87 -9.72
C LEU A 29 -35.28 -50.41 -9.73
N ARG A 30 -36.14 -49.47 -10.15
CA ARG A 30 -35.87 -48.02 -10.02
C ARG A 30 -35.88 -47.60 -8.55
N ALA A 31 -36.91 -47.95 -7.79
CA ALA A 31 -37.02 -47.61 -6.37
C ALA A 31 -35.85 -48.18 -5.54
N LYS A 32 -35.42 -49.42 -5.84
CA LYS A 32 -34.23 -50.02 -5.21
C LYS A 32 -32.95 -49.21 -5.47
N ARG A 33 -32.75 -48.72 -6.70
CA ARG A 33 -31.59 -47.88 -7.05
C ARG A 33 -31.64 -46.54 -6.32
N GLU A 34 -32.79 -45.90 -6.27
CA GLU A 34 -32.97 -44.63 -5.55
C GLU A 34 -32.72 -44.79 -4.05
N LEU A 35 -33.20 -45.89 -3.45
CA LEU A 35 -32.95 -46.20 -2.04
C LEU A 35 -31.46 -46.36 -1.75
N GLU A 36 -30.72 -47.06 -2.61
CA GLU A 36 -29.27 -47.23 -2.43
C GLU A 36 -28.52 -45.91 -2.53
N LEU A 37 -28.86 -45.06 -3.52
CA LEU A 37 -28.30 -43.71 -3.62
C LEU A 37 -28.59 -42.85 -2.38
N LEU A 38 -29.79 -42.96 -1.82
CA LEU A 38 -30.17 -42.23 -0.62
C LEU A 38 -29.41 -42.75 0.61
N ARG A 39 -29.22 -44.07 0.71
CA ARG A 39 -28.42 -44.71 1.76
C ARG A 39 -26.96 -44.26 1.70
N GLU A 40 -26.36 -44.20 0.52
CA GLU A 40 -25.01 -43.66 0.35
C GLU A 40 -24.90 -42.19 0.78
N LYS A 41 -25.86 -41.35 0.37
CA LYS A 41 -25.90 -39.94 0.78
C LYS A 41 -26.04 -39.80 2.29
N HIS A 42 -26.93 -40.58 2.91
CA HIS A 42 -27.10 -40.61 4.35
C HIS A 42 -25.81 -40.99 5.05
N GLN A 43 -25.14 -42.07 4.61
CA GLN A 43 -23.88 -42.50 5.20
C GLN A 43 -22.80 -41.42 5.09
N LYS A 44 -22.68 -40.75 3.95
CA LYS A 44 -21.74 -39.63 3.75
C LYS A 44 -22.01 -38.48 4.71
N LEU A 45 -23.27 -38.10 4.90
CA LEU A 45 -23.66 -37.03 5.84
C LEU A 45 -23.45 -37.45 7.29
N TYR A 46 -23.84 -38.67 7.65
CA TYR A 46 -23.64 -39.24 8.98
C TYR A 46 -22.17 -39.23 9.38
N ASN A 47 -21.29 -39.71 8.49
CA ASN A 47 -19.84 -39.69 8.73
C ASN A 47 -19.30 -38.27 8.91
N LYS A 48 -19.82 -37.29 8.14
CA LYS A 48 -19.46 -35.87 8.31
C LYS A 48 -19.90 -35.34 9.67
N VAL A 49 -21.14 -35.56 10.06
CA VAL A 49 -21.68 -35.12 11.36
C VAL A 49 -20.87 -35.73 12.51
N GLN A 50 -20.56 -37.02 12.43
CA GLN A 50 -19.75 -37.70 13.43
C GLN A 50 -18.33 -37.11 13.50
N LYS A 51 -17.70 -36.84 12.35
CA LYS A 51 -16.38 -36.19 12.28
C LYS A 51 -16.39 -34.81 12.95
N PHE A 52 -17.46 -34.03 12.74
CA PHE A 52 -17.56 -32.69 13.31
C PHE A 52 -18.09 -32.65 14.76
N SER A 53 -18.51 -33.79 15.32
CA SER A 53 -19.02 -33.87 16.69
C SER A 53 -18.01 -33.41 17.76
N ILE A 54 -16.71 -33.59 17.49
CA ILE A 54 -15.63 -33.15 18.38
C ILE A 54 -15.64 -31.62 18.51
N PHE A 55 -15.80 -30.89 17.41
CA PHE A 55 -15.86 -29.43 17.43
C PHE A 55 -17.13 -28.92 18.10
N LYS A 56 -18.26 -29.61 17.90
CA LYS A 56 -19.50 -29.29 18.61
C LYS A 56 -19.30 -29.40 20.12
N LYS A 57 -18.74 -30.51 20.61
CA LYS A 57 -18.44 -30.71 22.04
C LYS A 57 -17.48 -29.64 22.57
N TYR A 58 -16.42 -29.35 21.82
CA TYR A 58 -15.48 -28.29 22.19
C TYR A 58 -16.18 -26.93 22.33
N LEU A 59 -17.03 -26.54 21.38
CA LEU A 59 -17.75 -25.27 21.45
C LEU A 59 -18.77 -25.24 22.60
N GLU A 60 -19.45 -26.36 22.87
CA GLU A 60 -20.31 -26.51 24.04
C GLU A 60 -19.51 -26.36 25.35
N ASP A 61 -18.29 -26.90 25.41
CA ASP A 61 -17.41 -26.75 26.57
C ASP A 61 -16.91 -25.31 26.72
N VAL A 62 -16.59 -24.62 25.61
CA VAL A 62 -16.26 -23.19 25.61
C VAL A 62 -17.40 -22.36 26.18
N VAL A 63 -18.65 -22.63 25.77
CA VAL A 63 -19.83 -21.96 26.33
C VAL A 63 -19.91 -22.18 27.85
N LYS A 64 -19.73 -23.41 28.34
CA LYS A 64 -19.78 -23.72 29.78
C LYS A 64 -18.77 -22.95 30.63
N ILE A 65 -17.58 -22.66 30.09
CA ILE A 65 -16.50 -21.98 30.83
C ILE A 65 -16.45 -20.47 30.59
N SER A 66 -17.37 -19.92 29.79
CA SER A 66 -17.34 -18.52 29.38
C SER A 66 -18.67 -17.82 29.70
N GLN A 67 -18.77 -16.55 29.30
CA GLN A 67 -19.98 -15.73 29.48
C GLN A 67 -20.96 -15.83 28.30
N PHE A 68 -20.67 -16.66 27.29
CA PHE A 68 -21.54 -16.81 26.12
C PHE A 68 -22.78 -17.63 26.48
N GLU A 69 -23.93 -17.24 25.96
CA GLU A 69 -25.21 -17.93 26.17
C GLU A 69 -25.26 -19.24 25.38
N ASP A 70 -24.77 -19.22 24.14
CA ASP A 70 -24.75 -20.39 23.27
C ASP A 70 -23.61 -20.40 22.25
N VAL A 71 -23.53 -21.50 21.49
CA VAL A 71 -22.51 -21.69 20.46
C VAL A 71 -22.66 -20.69 19.29
N GLN A 72 -23.87 -20.22 18.98
CA GLN A 72 -24.09 -19.22 17.94
C GLN A 72 -23.51 -17.87 18.34
N GLU A 73 -23.62 -17.50 19.62
CA GLU A 73 -23.01 -16.28 20.14
C GLU A 73 -21.49 -16.32 20.03
N VAL A 74 -20.86 -17.45 20.40
CA VAL A 74 -19.42 -17.68 20.22
C VAL A 74 -19.02 -17.48 18.76
N ILE A 75 -19.76 -18.08 17.83
CA ILE A 75 -19.50 -17.97 16.38
C ILE A 75 -19.69 -16.51 15.91
N CYS A 76 -20.71 -15.82 16.41
CA CYS A 76 -20.98 -14.42 16.05
C CYS A 76 -19.86 -13.50 16.53
N CYS A 77 -19.45 -13.64 17.78
CA CYS A 77 -18.34 -12.88 18.36
C CYS A 77 -17.02 -13.18 17.64
N TYR A 78 -16.75 -14.44 17.29
CA TYR A 78 -15.58 -14.81 16.50
C TYR A 78 -15.58 -14.14 15.11
N LYS A 79 -16.72 -14.16 14.40
CA LYS A 79 -16.85 -13.49 13.09
C LYS A 79 -16.65 -11.99 13.19
N LYS A 80 -17.23 -11.35 14.20
CA LYS A 80 -17.02 -9.92 14.48
C LYS A 80 -15.55 -9.61 14.74
N LEU A 81 -14.90 -10.42 15.59
CA LEU A 81 -13.48 -10.27 15.91
C LEU A 81 -12.60 -10.42 14.66
N LEU A 82 -12.90 -11.36 13.77
CA LEU A 82 -12.20 -11.50 12.49
C LEU A 82 -12.38 -10.29 11.58
N SER A 83 -13.59 -9.73 11.50
CA SER A 83 -13.86 -8.51 10.74
C SER A 83 -13.05 -7.34 11.31
N ILE A 84 -13.13 -7.11 12.62
CA ILE A 84 -12.40 -6.05 13.31
C ILE A 84 -10.90 -6.21 13.09
N ARG A 85 -10.36 -7.43 13.20
CA ARG A 85 -8.94 -7.69 12.96
C ARG A 85 -8.52 -7.35 11.53
N LYS A 86 -9.35 -7.67 10.54
CA LYS A 86 -9.10 -7.33 9.14
C LYS A 86 -9.07 -5.81 8.95
N ASP A 87 -10.07 -5.12 9.47
CA ASP A 87 -10.20 -3.66 9.35
C ASP A 87 -9.04 -2.94 10.07
N LEU A 88 -8.65 -3.44 11.25
CA LEU A 88 -7.51 -2.93 12.02
C LEU A 88 -6.19 -3.12 11.26
N LEU A 89 -5.98 -4.29 10.65
CA LEU A 89 -4.76 -4.56 9.88
C LEU A 89 -4.67 -3.65 8.65
N GLN A 90 -5.79 -3.42 7.98
CA GLN A 90 -5.86 -2.51 6.84
C GLN A 90 -5.54 -1.07 7.27
N SER A 91 -6.22 -0.56 8.31
CA SER A 91 -5.97 0.79 8.83
C SER A 91 -4.51 0.97 9.29
N GLN A 92 -3.94 -0.04 9.96
CA GLN A 92 -2.53 0.00 10.36
C GLN A 92 -1.59 0.12 9.15
N GLN A 93 -1.88 -0.60 8.07
CA GLN A 93 -1.09 -0.53 6.84
C GLN A 93 -1.21 0.85 6.18
N GLU A 94 -2.42 1.39 6.07
CA GLU A 94 -2.67 2.73 5.54
C GLU A 94 -1.92 3.81 6.36
N HIS A 95 -1.98 3.73 7.70
CA HIS A 95 -1.22 4.65 8.56
C HIS A 95 0.29 4.55 8.37
N LYS A 96 0.81 3.34 8.15
CA LYS A 96 2.23 3.12 7.87
C LYS A 96 2.63 3.75 6.54
N GLU A 97 1.80 3.58 5.51
CA GLU A 97 2.03 4.19 4.19
C GLU A 97 1.99 5.72 4.25
N MET A 98 1.01 6.30 4.95
CA MET A 98 0.93 7.74 5.15
C MET A 98 2.13 8.31 5.91
N SER A 99 2.60 7.59 6.93
CA SER A 99 3.80 7.96 7.69
C SER A 99 5.06 7.93 6.81
N GLU A 100 5.19 6.90 5.96
CA GLU A 100 6.31 6.80 5.03
C GLU A 100 6.28 7.92 3.98
N GLN A 101 5.10 8.24 3.42
CA GLN A 101 4.94 9.37 2.51
C GLN A 101 5.31 10.71 3.18
N ALA A 102 4.89 10.92 4.43
CA ALA A 102 5.24 12.12 5.18
C ALA A 102 6.75 12.24 5.41
N LYS A 103 7.45 11.13 5.68
CA LYS A 103 8.91 11.11 5.80
C LYS A 103 9.58 11.49 4.48
N VAL A 104 9.15 10.91 3.37
CA VAL A 104 9.70 11.25 2.04
C VAL A 104 9.54 12.74 1.74
N LEU A 105 8.38 13.33 2.04
CA LEU A 105 8.16 14.77 1.85
C LEU A 105 9.06 15.62 2.76
N LEU A 106 9.27 15.20 4.01
CA LEU A 106 10.17 15.89 4.93
C LEU A 106 11.63 15.82 4.48
N ASP A 107 12.08 14.67 3.98
CA ASP A 107 13.44 14.49 3.48
C ASP A 107 13.69 15.36 2.23
N GLN A 108 12.71 15.41 1.31
CA GLN A 108 12.75 16.29 0.14
C GLN A 108 12.83 17.76 0.56
N TYR A 109 11.94 18.21 1.44
CA TYR A 109 11.94 19.59 1.92
C TYR A 109 13.25 19.96 2.64
N THR A 110 13.80 19.03 3.42
CA THR A 110 15.08 19.24 4.11
C THR A 110 16.21 19.40 3.10
N ALA A 111 16.29 18.52 2.10
CA ALA A 111 17.30 18.62 1.04
C ALA A 111 17.18 19.91 0.22
N GLU A 112 15.97 20.34 -0.10
CA GLU A 112 15.71 21.64 -0.77
C GLU A 112 16.22 22.81 0.07
N LYS A 113 15.94 22.81 1.38
CA LYS A 113 16.40 23.87 2.29
C LYS A 113 17.91 23.87 2.48
N GLU A 114 18.54 22.71 2.54
CA GLU A 114 19.99 22.59 2.57
C GLU A 114 20.65 23.15 1.30
N ALA A 115 20.06 22.88 0.13
CA ALA A 115 20.52 23.43 -1.14
C ALA A 115 20.36 24.97 -1.18
N GLU A 116 19.24 25.50 -0.69
CA GLU A 116 18.98 26.94 -0.58
C GLU A 116 19.99 27.62 0.34
N ILE A 117 20.29 27.02 1.50
CA ILE A 117 21.32 27.52 2.43
C ILE A 117 22.70 27.54 1.75
N LEU A 118 23.03 26.50 0.99
CA LEU A 118 24.30 26.45 0.27
C LEU A 118 24.38 27.54 -0.81
N GLN A 119 23.28 27.80 -1.51
CA GLN A 119 23.19 28.90 -2.47
C GLN A 119 23.45 30.25 -1.78
N TYR A 120 22.75 30.57 -0.68
CA TYR A 120 22.96 31.82 0.03
C TYR A 120 24.39 31.97 0.56
N LYS A 121 25.00 30.88 1.06
CA LYS A 121 26.41 30.90 1.48
C LYS A 121 27.35 31.27 0.32
N ASN A 122 27.09 30.75 -0.88
CA ASN A 122 27.87 31.07 -2.06
C ASN A 122 27.70 32.54 -2.48
N GLU A 123 26.47 33.05 -2.47
CA GLU A 123 26.17 34.46 -2.76
C GLU A 123 26.86 35.39 -1.77
N MET A 124 26.79 35.08 -0.47
CA MET A 124 27.50 35.84 0.57
C MET A 124 29.01 35.85 0.34
N ALA A 125 29.60 34.72 -0.01
CA ALA A 125 31.04 34.63 -0.29
C ALA A 125 31.43 35.47 -1.53
N GLN A 126 30.56 35.56 -2.54
CA GLN A 126 30.78 36.41 -3.70
C GLN A 126 30.73 37.90 -3.33
N LEU A 127 29.72 38.32 -2.56
CA LEU A 127 29.60 39.70 -2.09
C LEU A 127 30.81 40.12 -1.26
N GLN A 128 31.24 39.28 -0.32
CA GLN A 128 32.41 39.56 0.51
C GLN A 128 33.70 39.72 -0.33
N ARG A 129 33.87 38.94 -1.41
CA ARG A 129 35.00 39.11 -2.34
C ARG A 129 34.93 40.43 -3.10
N SER A 130 33.73 40.85 -3.51
CA SER A 130 33.52 42.14 -4.17
C SER A 130 33.85 43.30 -3.24
N ASP A 131 33.38 43.25 -1.99
CA ASP A 131 33.66 44.27 -0.98
C ASP A 131 35.17 44.38 -0.70
N GLN A 132 35.86 43.23 -0.60
CA GLN A 132 37.31 43.21 -0.44
C GLN A 132 38.01 43.85 -1.65
N ALA A 133 37.61 43.50 -2.87
CA ALA A 133 38.19 44.08 -4.08
C ALA A 133 37.96 45.60 -4.16
N GLN A 134 36.78 46.08 -3.73
CA GLN A 134 36.48 47.51 -3.66
C GLN A 134 37.34 48.22 -2.61
N SER A 135 37.53 47.63 -1.43
CA SER A 135 38.43 48.16 -0.41
C SER A 135 39.87 48.26 -0.93
N ASP A 136 40.35 47.21 -1.61
CA ASP A 136 41.69 47.19 -2.19
C ASP A 136 41.84 48.25 -3.29
N MET A 137 40.83 48.44 -4.14
CA MET A 137 40.79 49.49 -5.15
C MET A 137 40.92 50.87 -4.51
N VAL A 138 40.10 51.20 -3.50
CA VAL A 138 40.15 52.48 -2.79
C VAL A 138 41.52 52.70 -2.12
N PHE A 139 42.11 51.65 -1.57
CA PHE A 139 43.47 51.71 -1.01
C PHE A 139 44.51 52.11 -2.07
N TRP A 140 44.47 51.47 -3.25
CA TRP A 140 45.41 51.77 -4.33
C TRP A 140 45.15 53.15 -4.96
N GLU A 141 43.90 53.58 -5.10
CA GLU A 141 43.54 54.93 -5.55
C GLU A 141 44.12 56.00 -4.62
N THR A 142 43.96 55.82 -3.31
CA THR A 142 44.51 56.74 -2.30
C THR A 142 46.03 56.81 -2.40
N ARG A 143 46.69 55.65 -2.53
CA ARG A 143 48.16 55.58 -2.66
C ARG A 143 48.64 56.24 -3.96
N TRP A 144 47.94 56.02 -5.06
CA TRP A 144 48.25 56.63 -6.35
C TRP A 144 48.09 58.15 -6.32
N ALA A 145 46.99 58.66 -5.75
CA ALA A 145 46.77 60.09 -5.58
C ALA A 145 47.88 60.76 -4.75
N ASN A 146 48.36 60.10 -3.68
CA ASN A 146 49.49 60.59 -2.89
C ASN A 146 50.78 60.68 -3.71
N ILE A 147 51.10 59.67 -4.54
CA ILE A 147 52.27 59.71 -5.42
C ILE A 147 52.16 60.84 -6.43
N GLN A 148 50.97 61.03 -7.03
CA GLN A 148 50.70 62.13 -7.96
C GLN A 148 50.89 63.50 -7.28
N ASN A 149 50.33 63.68 -6.08
CA ASN A 149 50.48 64.92 -5.30
C ASN A 149 51.95 65.20 -4.96
N MET A 150 52.70 64.20 -4.49
CA MET A 150 54.14 64.34 -4.22
C MET A 150 54.94 64.70 -5.48
N THR A 151 54.58 64.10 -6.61
CA THR A 151 55.21 64.39 -7.90
C THR A 151 54.92 65.81 -8.35
N ALA A 152 53.66 66.25 -8.26
CA ALA A 152 53.25 67.62 -8.56
C ALA A 152 53.98 68.65 -7.69
N GLU A 153 54.12 68.37 -6.38
CA GLU A 153 54.85 69.24 -5.46
C GLU A 153 56.34 69.35 -5.83
N LYS A 154 57.00 68.22 -6.15
CA LYS A 154 58.40 68.19 -6.59
C LYS A 154 58.58 68.93 -7.92
N THR A 155 57.72 68.70 -8.90
CA THR A 155 57.73 69.41 -10.19
C THR A 155 57.54 70.90 -10.00
N ARG A 156 56.63 71.32 -9.11
CA ARG A 156 56.44 72.73 -8.74
C ARG A 156 57.72 73.32 -8.16
N LYS A 157 58.34 72.67 -7.15
CA LYS A 157 59.60 73.12 -6.54
C LYS A 157 60.71 73.25 -7.59
N LEU A 158 60.85 72.26 -8.48
CA LEU A 158 61.82 72.31 -9.58
C LEU A 158 61.55 73.48 -10.53
N GLY A 159 60.29 73.75 -10.88
CA GLY A 159 59.89 74.91 -11.67
C GLY A 159 60.27 76.22 -11.01
N THR A 160 60.00 76.37 -9.71
CA THR A 160 60.39 77.55 -8.93
C THR A 160 61.91 77.75 -8.93
N ILE A 161 62.70 76.69 -8.71
CA ILE A 161 64.17 76.77 -8.75
C ILE A 161 64.65 77.21 -10.13
N LYS A 162 64.13 76.61 -11.21
CA LYS A 162 64.49 76.97 -12.59
C LYS A 162 64.19 78.44 -12.88
N MET A 163 63.04 78.95 -12.44
CA MET A 163 62.67 80.36 -12.60
C MET A 163 63.60 81.28 -11.81
N ALA A 164 63.94 80.94 -10.57
CA ALA A 164 64.88 81.71 -9.76
C ALA A 164 66.28 81.77 -10.39
N ILE A 165 66.77 80.65 -10.94
CA ILE A 165 68.03 80.60 -11.70
C ILE A 165 67.95 81.53 -12.92
N LEU A 166 66.91 81.41 -13.74
CA LEU A 166 66.74 82.28 -14.92
C LEU A 166 66.75 83.77 -14.55
N SER A 167 66.07 84.16 -13.45
CA SER A 167 66.06 85.55 -12.99
C SER A 167 67.42 86.06 -12.47
N LEU A 168 68.36 85.18 -12.11
CA LEU A 168 69.71 85.57 -11.67
C LEU A 168 70.69 85.76 -12.85
N PHE A 169 70.36 85.23 -14.03
CA PHE A 169 71.18 85.32 -15.25
C PHE A 169 70.56 86.25 -16.31
N GLN A 170 69.53 87.03 -15.94
CA GLN A 170 68.96 88.15 -16.70
C GLN A 170 69.44 89.47 -16.12
#